data_AF-A0A2A8C805-F1
#
_entry.id   AF-A0A2A8C805-F1
#
_cell.length_a   1.000
_cell.length_b   1.000
_cell.length_c   1.000
_cell.angle_alpha   90.00
_cell.angle_beta   90.00
_cell.angle_gamma   90.00
#
_symmetry.space_group_name_H-M   'P 1'
#
loop_
_entity.id
_entity.type
_entity.pdbx_description
1 polymer ?
#
loop_
_entity_poly.entity_id
_entity_poly.type
_entity_poly.pdbx_seq_one_letter_code
_entity_poly.pdbx_strand_id
1 'polypeptide(L)'
;MLKKTVVAVLTLGYVLSPMQALAETENEQLPLEQKISTEQQKQSKQGNQLLPEQKKQEQEISTEKQEQSKQGNQLLPEQKKQEQEISTEKQEQSKQQDQLLPEQKQQEQKTTQQDITKQPGTAGVKSEQPLGTSEIETNQTTVKTVQAAPKTQGGWVNRDNKWYYIQPDGKQKTGWLQEGTTWYYLQQDGAMKTGWLQEGTTWYYLQSSGAMKTGWLQEGTTWYYLESNGAMKIGWLQLGDKKYYLESNGAMKIGWLQLGDKKYYFESDGVMKTGWLQLGDKKYYLESSGAAKTGWLQLGDKKYYFESNGVMKTGWLQLGDKKYYLESDGAAKTGWLQEGTTWYYFQSTGEMKTGWLQEGTTWYYFESNGAMKTGWLQEGTTWYYLQSSGAMKTGWLQE
;
A
#
# COMPACT_ATOMS: atom_id res chain seq x y z
N MET A 1 24.45 9.60 -78.26
CA MET A 1 23.56 10.27 -79.23
C MET A 1 22.66 11.23 -78.46
N LEU A 2 22.98 12.53 -78.52
CA LEU A 2 22.16 13.64 -79.08
C LEU A 2 20.96 14.07 -78.21
N LYS A 3 21.06 15.22 -77.50
CA LYS A 3 20.61 16.59 -77.89
C LYS A 3 19.11 16.80 -77.56
N LYS A 4 18.62 17.87 -76.92
CA LYS A 4 18.94 19.31 -77.00
C LYS A 4 18.20 20.09 -75.88
N THR A 5 18.83 21.15 -75.40
CA THR A 5 18.27 22.29 -74.63
C THR A 5 17.51 23.26 -75.54
N VAL A 6 16.44 23.93 -75.06
CA VAL A 6 16.12 25.36 -75.31
C VAL A 6 15.24 25.90 -74.17
N VAL A 7 15.51 27.15 -73.76
CA VAL A 7 14.94 28.01 -72.70
C VAL A 7 14.07 29.13 -73.33
N ALA A 8 13.27 29.83 -72.50
CA ALA A 8 12.71 31.21 -72.66
C ALA A 8 11.22 31.30 -73.08
N VAL A 9 10.35 32.25 -72.67
CA VAL A 9 10.39 33.44 -71.78
C VAL A 9 8.93 33.87 -71.47
N LEU A 10 8.74 34.63 -70.37
CA LEU A 10 7.52 35.29 -69.83
C LEU A 10 6.75 36.22 -70.80
N THR A 11 5.43 36.40 -70.57
CA THR A 11 4.74 37.72 -70.70
C THR A 11 3.40 37.76 -69.95
N LEU A 12 3.10 38.95 -69.39
CA LEU A 12 1.94 39.39 -68.58
C LEU A 12 0.65 39.59 -69.40
N GLY A 13 -0.51 39.59 -68.72
CA GLY A 13 -1.73 40.28 -69.20
C GLY A 13 -2.98 40.12 -68.33
N TYR A 14 -3.25 41.09 -67.45
CA TYR A 14 -4.55 41.34 -66.78
C TYR A 14 -5.54 42.00 -67.75
N VAL A 15 -6.83 41.64 -67.77
CA VAL A 15 -7.94 42.61 -67.97
C VAL A 15 -9.25 42.13 -67.33
N LEU A 16 -9.93 43.10 -66.71
CA LEU A 16 -11.24 43.13 -66.06
C LEU A 16 -12.44 42.56 -66.84
N SER A 17 -13.46 42.16 -66.08
CA SER A 17 -14.86 41.91 -66.44
C SER A 17 -15.54 43.04 -67.26
N PRO A 18 -16.68 42.73 -67.88
CA PRO A 18 -17.87 43.54 -67.63
C PRO A 18 -19.08 42.72 -67.17
N MET A 19 -19.79 43.38 -66.27
CA MET A 19 -21.07 43.04 -65.65
C MET A 19 -22.21 43.40 -66.60
N GLN A 20 -23.19 42.50 -66.82
CA GLN A 20 -24.61 42.71 -67.19
C GLN A 20 -25.12 41.51 -68.02
N ALA A 21 -26.32 40.97 -67.89
CA ALA A 21 -27.33 40.85 -66.85
C ALA A 21 -28.42 39.93 -67.45
N LEU A 22 -29.07 39.14 -66.59
CA LEU A 22 -30.38 38.51 -66.76
C LEU A 22 -30.53 37.18 -67.54
N ALA A 23 -30.91 36.19 -66.73
CA ALA A 23 -31.97 35.20 -66.91
C ALA A 23 -31.55 33.75 -67.23
N GLU A 24 -32.06 32.87 -66.34
CA GLU A 24 -32.27 31.43 -66.50
C GLU A 24 -31.09 30.49 -66.20
N THR A 25 -31.06 29.96 -64.96
CA THR A 25 -31.32 28.53 -64.64
C THR A 25 -31.21 28.29 -63.12
N GLU A 26 -32.35 28.34 -62.42
CA GLU A 26 -32.55 27.68 -61.12
C GLU A 26 -33.00 26.24 -61.39
N ASN A 27 -32.14 25.23 -61.18
CA ASN A 27 -32.55 23.91 -60.68
C ASN A 27 -31.34 22.96 -60.56
N GLU A 28 -30.66 22.92 -59.40
CA GLU A 28 -29.95 21.70 -58.95
C GLU A 28 -29.42 21.73 -57.49
N GLN A 29 -30.04 22.47 -56.56
CA GLN A 29 -29.64 22.46 -55.14
C GLN A 29 -30.67 21.89 -54.15
N LEU A 30 -31.83 21.39 -54.60
CA LEU A 30 -32.91 20.96 -53.72
C LEU A 30 -32.89 19.52 -53.11
N PRO A 31 -31.97 18.57 -53.40
CA PRO A 31 -32.01 17.25 -52.73
C PRO A 31 -31.02 17.03 -51.56
N LEU A 32 -30.05 17.92 -51.32
CA LEU A 32 -29.03 17.70 -50.27
C LEU A 32 -29.45 18.19 -48.88
N GLU A 33 -30.15 19.31 -48.77
CA GLU A 33 -30.55 19.87 -47.48
C GLU A 33 -31.63 19.02 -46.77
N GLN A 34 -32.52 18.38 -47.53
CA GLN A 34 -33.52 17.47 -46.97
C GLN A 34 -32.88 16.18 -46.43
N LYS A 35 -31.81 15.67 -47.04
CA LYS A 35 -31.09 14.48 -46.53
C LYS A 35 -30.35 14.76 -45.22
N ILE A 36 -29.68 15.92 -45.10
CA ILE A 36 -28.96 16.30 -43.87
C ILE A 36 -29.94 16.53 -42.70
N SER A 37 -31.10 17.15 -42.96
CA SER A 37 -32.14 17.37 -41.94
C SER A 37 -32.73 16.05 -41.41
N THR A 38 -32.89 15.05 -42.29
CA THR A 38 -33.46 13.73 -41.93
C THR A 38 -32.48 12.90 -41.09
N GLU A 39 -31.18 12.97 -41.37
CA GLU A 39 -30.13 12.30 -40.60
C GLU A 39 -29.96 12.92 -39.19
N GLN A 40 -30.03 14.25 -39.07
CA GLN A 40 -29.96 14.95 -37.78
C GLN A 40 -31.18 14.66 -36.89
N GLN A 41 -32.38 14.49 -37.47
CA GLN A 41 -33.58 14.06 -36.73
C GLN A 41 -33.52 12.58 -36.29
N LYS A 42 -32.79 11.71 -36.99
CA LYS A 42 -32.55 10.33 -36.56
C LYS A 42 -31.55 10.26 -35.40
N GLN A 43 -30.47 11.04 -35.45
CA GLN A 43 -29.46 11.09 -34.38
C GLN A 43 -30.00 11.72 -33.09
N SER A 44 -30.85 12.76 -33.17
CA SER A 44 -31.49 13.36 -31.99
C SER A 44 -32.51 12.43 -31.32
N LYS A 45 -33.23 11.61 -32.10
CA LYS A 45 -34.13 10.58 -31.56
C LYS A 45 -33.39 9.43 -30.87
N GLN A 46 -32.23 9.02 -31.38
CA GLN A 46 -31.37 8.02 -30.73
C GLN A 46 -30.72 8.54 -29.44
N GLY A 47 -30.25 9.79 -29.42
CA GLY A 47 -29.72 10.45 -28.21
C GLY A 47 -30.77 10.64 -27.10
N ASN A 48 -32.01 10.97 -27.47
CA ASN A 48 -33.11 11.12 -26.51
C ASN A 48 -33.65 9.79 -25.95
N GLN A 49 -33.34 8.64 -26.57
CA GLN A 49 -33.66 7.30 -26.04
C GLN A 49 -32.56 6.72 -25.14
N LEU A 50 -31.28 7.08 -25.36
CA LEU A 50 -30.14 6.60 -24.57
C LEU A 50 -30.02 7.30 -23.19
N LEU A 51 -30.46 8.56 -23.09
CA LEU A 51 -30.32 9.35 -21.86
C LEU A 51 -31.23 8.87 -20.69
N PRO A 52 -32.47 8.42 -20.90
CA PRO A 52 -33.30 7.82 -19.84
C PRO A 52 -32.75 6.45 -19.38
N GLU A 53 -32.19 5.65 -20.28
CA GLU A 53 -31.64 4.31 -19.98
C GLU A 53 -30.37 4.41 -19.10
N GLN A 54 -29.50 5.38 -19.39
CA GLN A 54 -28.30 5.67 -18.60
C GLN A 54 -28.65 6.19 -17.19
N LYS A 55 -29.66 7.08 -17.09
CA LYS A 55 -30.15 7.54 -15.77
C LYS A 55 -30.77 6.43 -14.95
N LYS A 56 -31.41 5.44 -15.60
CA LYS A 56 -31.96 4.26 -14.93
C LYS A 56 -30.87 3.33 -14.41
N GLN A 57 -29.81 3.09 -15.19
CA GLN A 57 -28.63 2.33 -14.74
C GLN A 57 -27.89 3.03 -13.59
N GLU A 58 -27.75 4.35 -13.62
CA GLU A 58 -27.13 5.11 -12.52
C GLU A 58 -27.96 5.04 -11.22
N GLN A 59 -29.28 5.03 -11.32
CA GLN A 59 -30.17 4.82 -10.16
C GLN A 59 -30.11 3.39 -9.63
N GLU A 60 -30.03 2.37 -10.49
CA GLU A 60 -29.86 0.97 -10.06
C GLU A 60 -28.52 0.75 -9.35
N ILE A 61 -27.41 1.29 -9.88
CA ILE A 61 -26.07 1.21 -9.26
C ILE A 61 -26.02 1.98 -7.92
N SER A 62 -26.74 3.11 -7.82
CA SER A 62 -26.89 3.88 -6.58
C SER A 62 -27.64 3.09 -5.50
N THR A 63 -28.71 2.40 -5.89
CA THR A 63 -29.56 1.62 -4.98
C THR A 63 -28.83 0.37 -4.48
N GLU A 64 -28.07 -0.29 -5.36
CA GLU A 64 -27.26 -1.48 -5.02
C GLU A 64 -26.09 -1.13 -4.07
N LYS A 65 -25.46 0.04 -4.24
CA LYS A 65 -24.46 0.56 -3.29
C LYS A 65 -25.07 0.91 -1.92
N GLN A 66 -26.32 1.37 -1.88
CA GLN A 66 -27.02 1.61 -0.62
C GLN A 66 -27.39 0.32 0.11
N GLU A 67 -27.75 -0.75 -0.61
CA GLU A 67 -27.98 -2.07 -0.01
C GLU A 67 -26.68 -2.73 0.49
N GLN A 68 -25.58 -2.65 -0.26
CA GLN A 68 -24.28 -3.15 0.17
C GLN A 68 -23.73 -2.40 1.40
N SER A 69 -23.96 -1.08 1.50
CA SER A 69 -23.58 -0.30 2.69
C SER A 69 -24.44 -0.64 3.91
N LYS A 70 -25.71 -1.00 3.73
CA LYS A 70 -26.58 -1.50 4.82
C LYS A 70 -26.14 -2.89 5.31
N GLN A 71 -25.75 -3.80 4.42
CA GLN A 71 -25.18 -5.11 4.79
C GLN A 71 -23.82 -4.98 5.50
N GLY A 72 -22.94 -4.10 5.02
CA GLY A 72 -21.64 -3.82 5.67
C GLY A 72 -21.79 -3.23 7.07
N ASN A 73 -22.76 -2.33 7.28
CA ASN A 73 -23.03 -1.75 8.59
C ASN A 73 -23.72 -2.72 9.59
N GLN A 74 -24.30 -3.82 9.12
CA GLN A 74 -24.83 -4.89 9.98
C GLN A 74 -23.80 -5.96 10.34
N LEU A 75 -22.84 -6.26 9.45
CA LEU A 75 -21.81 -7.28 9.70
C LEU A 75 -20.67 -6.78 10.61
N LEU A 76 -20.38 -5.47 10.59
CA LEU A 76 -19.27 -4.88 11.35
C LEU A 76 -19.47 -4.88 12.89
N PRO A 77 -20.69 -4.64 13.43
CA PRO A 77 -20.95 -4.80 14.87
C PRO A 77 -20.87 -6.26 15.34
N GLU A 78 -21.32 -7.22 14.53
CA GLU A 78 -21.31 -8.65 14.85
C GLU A 78 -19.88 -9.21 14.90
N GLN A 79 -19.02 -8.80 13.96
CA GLN A 79 -17.60 -9.16 13.94
C GLN A 79 -16.83 -8.55 15.12
N LYS A 80 -17.12 -7.29 15.48
CA LYS A 80 -16.52 -6.66 16.68
C LYS A 80 -16.95 -7.35 17.97
N LYS A 81 -18.19 -7.85 18.03
CA LYS A 81 -18.70 -8.61 19.18
C LYS A 81 -18.02 -9.97 19.30
N GLN A 82 -17.83 -10.69 18.19
CA GLN A 82 -17.04 -11.94 18.17
C GLN A 82 -15.57 -11.71 18.54
N GLU A 83 -14.93 -10.64 18.08
CA GLU A 83 -13.54 -10.32 18.44
C GLU A 83 -13.39 -9.99 19.94
N GLN A 84 -14.38 -9.31 20.54
CA GLN A 84 -14.41 -9.07 21.99
C GLN A 84 -14.67 -10.34 22.80
N GLU A 85 -15.56 -11.23 22.35
CA GLU A 85 -15.81 -12.52 23.00
C GLU A 85 -14.55 -13.41 22.96
N ILE A 86 -13.88 -13.51 21.81
CA ILE A 86 -12.61 -14.26 21.65
C ILE A 86 -11.47 -13.66 22.49
N SER A 87 -11.43 -12.32 22.64
CA SER A 87 -10.47 -11.64 23.50
C SER A 87 -10.70 -11.95 24.99
N THR A 88 -11.97 -12.04 25.40
CA THR A 88 -12.35 -12.29 26.80
C THR A 88 -12.09 -13.75 27.18
N GLU A 89 -12.39 -14.69 26.27
CA GLU A 89 -12.08 -16.11 26.43
C GLU A 89 -10.57 -16.39 26.54
N LYS A 90 -9.74 -15.70 25.76
CA LYS A 90 -8.27 -15.81 25.84
C LYS A 90 -7.70 -15.28 27.16
N GLN A 91 -8.32 -14.26 27.75
CA GLN A 91 -7.93 -13.75 29.08
C GLN A 91 -8.37 -14.66 30.23
N GLU A 92 -9.50 -15.37 30.08
CA GLU A 92 -9.93 -16.40 31.05
C GLU A 92 -9.06 -17.65 30.97
N GLN A 93 -8.68 -18.09 29.77
CA GLN A 93 -7.76 -19.22 29.59
C GLN A 93 -6.35 -18.91 30.13
N SER A 94 -5.85 -17.67 29.98
CA SER A 94 -4.54 -17.31 30.55
C SER A 94 -4.57 -17.29 32.09
N LYS A 95 -5.68 -16.84 32.69
CA LYS A 95 -5.85 -16.86 34.16
C LYS A 95 -5.96 -18.27 34.73
N GLN A 96 -6.58 -19.20 34.00
CA GLN A 96 -6.62 -20.63 34.39
C GLN A 96 -5.24 -21.30 34.24
N GLN A 97 -4.45 -20.93 33.23
CA GLN A 97 -3.08 -21.43 33.04
C GLN A 97 -2.12 -20.95 34.14
N ASP A 98 -2.25 -19.69 34.58
CA ASP A 98 -1.43 -19.11 35.65
C ASP A 98 -1.80 -19.66 37.06
N GLN A 99 -3.01 -20.18 37.26
CA GLN A 99 -3.42 -20.85 38.50
C GLN A 99 -2.93 -22.31 38.62
N LEU A 100 -2.61 -22.98 37.51
CA LEU A 100 -2.09 -24.36 37.49
C LEU A 100 -0.56 -24.46 37.68
N LEU A 101 0.15 -23.33 37.54
CA LEU A 101 1.61 -23.25 37.62
C LEU A 101 2.21 -23.41 39.05
N PRO A 102 1.52 -23.05 40.16
CA PRO A 102 2.04 -23.25 41.52
C PRO A 102 1.88 -24.68 42.06
N GLU A 103 0.90 -25.46 41.57
CA GLU A 103 0.62 -26.81 42.10
C GLU A 103 1.60 -27.89 41.59
N GLN A 104 2.13 -27.75 40.37
CA GLN A 104 3.14 -28.70 39.85
C GLN A 104 4.54 -28.52 40.47
N LYS A 105 4.88 -27.31 40.95
CA LYS A 105 6.17 -27.06 41.63
C LYS A 105 6.22 -27.55 43.08
N GLN A 106 5.09 -27.82 43.72
CA GLN A 106 5.05 -28.34 45.10
C GLN A 106 5.11 -29.88 45.19
N GLN A 107 4.85 -30.61 44.10
CA GLN A 107 4.99 -32.08 44.06
C GLN A 107 6.43 -32.54 43.78
N GLU A 108 7.26 -31.77 43.08
CA GLU A 108 8.64 -32.17 42.78
C GLU A 108 9.64 -31.93 43.92
N GLN A 109 9.33 -31.04 44.89
CA GLN A 109 10.22 -30.76 46.03
C GLN A 109 10.06 -31.70 47.23
N LYS A 110 9.13 -32.68 47.18
CA LYS A 110 8.86 -33.57 48.33
C LYS A 110 9.55 -34.94 48.28
N THR A 111 10.37 -35.25 47.26
CA THR A 111 10.94 -36.61 47.09
C THR A 111 12.46 -36.70 47.16
N THR A 112 13.17 -35.68 47.64
CA THR A 112 14.64 -35.80 47.79
C THR A 112 15.20 -35.10 49.03
N GLN A 113 14.79 -35.51 50.24
CA GLN A 113 15.61 -35.33 51.46
C GLN A 113 15.28 -36.44 52.49
N GLN A 114 15.87 -37.62 52.30
CA GLN A 114 16.24 -38.55 53.37
C GLN A 114 17.52 -39.29 52.93
N ASP A 115 18.69 -38.75 53.27
CA ASP A 115 19.60 -39.42 54.20
C ASP A 115 20.97 -38.69 54.35
N ILE A 116 21.14 -38.12 55.55
CA ILE A 116 22.28 -38.21 56.48
C ILE A 116 23.68 -37.73 56.01
N THR A 117 23.98 -36.50 56.45
CA THR A 117 25.18 -36.01 57.17
C THR A 117 26.49 -36.83 57.16
N LYS A 118 27.61 -36.18 56.78
CA LYS A 118 28.65 -35.61 57.69
C LYS A 118 29.89 -35.14 56.88
N GLN A 119 30.30 -33.90 57.16
CA GLN A 119 31.61 -33.30 56.86
C GLN A 119 32.66 -33.69 57.95
N PRO A 120 33.94 -33.25 57.93
CA PRO A 120 34.76 -32.63 56.86
C PRO A 120 36.21 -33.21 56.77
N GLY A 121 37.00 -32.80 55.77
CA GLY A 121 38.46 -33.05 55.75
C GLY A 121 39.17 -32.52 54.50
N THR A 122 40.29 -31.82 54.72
CA THR A 122 41.03 -30.93 53.81
C THR A 122 42.11 -31.59 52.96
N ALA A 123 42.51 -30.84 51.89
CA ALA A 123 43.83 -30.77 51.25
C ALA A 123 44.18 -31.70 50.06
N GLY A 124 44.50 -31.06 48.93
CA GLY A 124 45.85 -31.12 48.33
C GLY A 124 46.16 -32.10 47.18
N VAL A 125 46.41 -31.51 46.01
CA VAL A 125 47.52 -31.82 45.06
C VAL A 125 47.35 -32.92 43.99
N LYS A 126 47.81 -32.49 42.79
CA LYS A 126 48.15 -33.11 41.49
C LYS A 126 48.58 -34.58 41.40
N SER A 127 48.40 -35.04 40.15
CA SER A 127 49.25 -35.86 39.26
C SER A 127 49.22 -37.40 39.28
N GLU A 128 49.09 -37.92 38.05
CA GLU A 128 49.71 -39.12 37.46
C GLU A 128 49.16 -40.54 37.76
N GLN A 129 48.77 -41.21 36.66
CA GLN A 129 48.83 -42.67 36.44
C GLN A 129 50.30 -43.14 36.29
N PRO A 130 50.66 -44.46 36.27
CA PRO A 130 49.84 -45.68 36.22
C PRO A 130 50.37 -46.91 37.05
N LEU A 131 49.63 -48.04 36.94
CA LEU A 131 50.05 -49.46 36.87
C LEU A 131 50.68 -50.16 38.11
N GLY A 132 50.08 -51.29 38.48
CA GLY A 132 50.64 -52.30 39.39
C GLY A 132 49.67 -53.45 39.68
N THR A 133 49.91 -54.58 39.04
CA THR A 133 49.18 -55.87 39.02
C THR A 133 49.43 -56.76 40.24
N SER A 134 48.48 -57.71 40.48
CA SER A 134 48.58 -59.07 41.09
C SER A 134 47.73 -59.25 42.36
N GLU A 135 47.01 -60.34 42.65
CA GLU A 135 46.59 -61.57 41.98
C GLU A 135 45.51 -62.22 42.88
N ILE A 136 44.53 -62.89 42.25
CA ILE A 136 43.82 -64.14 42.65
C ILE A 136 43.17 -64.23 44.05
N GLU A 137 41.84 -64.31 44.09
CA GLU A 137 41.16 -65.49 44.66
C GLU A 137 39.74 -65.70 44.13
N THR A 138 39.48 -66.97 43.81
CA THR A 138 38.32 -67.54 43.14
C THR A 138 37.07 -67.56 44.00
N ASN A 139 35.94 -67.14 43.42
CA ASN A 139 34.65 -67.73 43.75
C ASN A 139 33.75 -67.73 42.50
N GLN A 140 33.53 -68.95 41.98
CA GLN A 140 32.60 -69.22 40.89
C GLN A 140 31.17 -69.06 41.41
N THR A 141 30.63 -67.86 41.23
CA THR A 141 29.19 -67.63 41.26
C THR A 141 28.72 -67.55 39.82
N THR A 142 27.85 -68.48 39.42
CA THR A 142 27.17 -68.48 38.12
C THR A 142 26.31 -67.22 38.00
N VAL A 143 26.92 -66.13 37.51
CA VAL A 143 26.19 -64.94 37.10
C VAL A 143 25.64 -65.24 35.72
N LYS A 144 24.31 -65.45 35.63
CA LYS A 144 23.60 -65.28 34.36
C LYS A 144 23.92 -63.87 33.88
N THR A 145 24.80 -63.77 32.89
CA THR A 145 25.01 -62.56 32.12
C THR A 145 23.70 -62.25 31.41
N VAL A 146 22.88 -61.40 32.04
CA VAL A 146 21.99 -60.53 31.28
C VAL A 146 22.94 -59.68 30.44
N GLN A 147 23.09 -60.06 29.19
CA GLN A 147 23.77 -59.28 28.18
C GLN A 147 23.17 -57.88 28.26
N ALA A 148 23.92 -56.93 28.82
CA ALA A 148 23.49 -55.55 28.87
C ALA A 148 23.19 -55.14 27.43
N ALA A 149 21.92 -54.83 27.16
CA ALA A 149 21.50 -54.32 25.86
C ALA A 149 22.48 -53.21 25.46
N PRO A 150 22.99 -53.19 24.22
CA PRO A 150 23.92 -52.16 23.80
C PRO A 150 23.28 -50.82 24.13
N LYS A 151 23.97 -49.97 24.90
CA LYS A 151 23.56 -48.58 25.11
C LYS A 151 23.55 -47.95 23.72
N THR A 152 22.38 -47.92 23.09
CA THR A 152 22.19 -47.29 21.79
C THR A 152 22.44 -45.81 21.99
N GLN A 153 23.60 -45.33 21.52
CA GLN A 153 23.81 -43.91 21.32
C GLN A 153 22.70 -43.44 20.38
N GLY A 154 21.73 -42.68 20.91
CA GLY A 154 20.71 -42.05 20.09
C GLY A 154 21.33 -41.09 19.09
N GLY A 155 20.60 -40.74 18.04
CA GLY A 155 21.05 -39.81 17.02
C GLY A 155 20.29 -39.93 15.70
N TRP A 156 20.78 -39.18 14.72
CA TRP A 156 20.26 -39.17 13.36
C TRP A 156 20.62 -40.46 12.61
N VAL A 157 19.63 -41.01 11.90
CA VAL A 157 19.76 -42.20 11.07
C VAL A 157 19.15 -41.89 9.70
N ASN A 158 19.90 -42.13 8.63
CA ASN A 158 19.38 -42.06 7.27
C ASN A 158 18.92 -43.45 6.81
N ARG A 159 17.70 -43.56 6.31
CA ARG A 159 17.14 -44.78 5.71
C ARG A 159 16.40 -44.38 4.44
N ASP A 160 16.77 -44.98 3.31
CA ASP A 160 16.14 -44.74 2.01
C ASP A 160 16.00 -43.23 1.67
N ASN A 161 17.07 -42.47 1.92
CA ASN A 161 17.15 -41.03 1.69
C ASN A 161 16.18 -40.18 2.55
N LYS A 162 15.68 -40.75 3.65
CA LYS A 162 14.93 -40.03 4.69
C LYS A 162 15.70 -40.04 6.00
N TRP A 163 15.70 -38.92 6.70
CA TRP A 163 16.33 -38.79 8.01
C TRP A 163 15.33 -39.06 9.12
N TYR A 164 15.77 -39.79 10.13
CA TYR A 164 15.03 -40.12 11.34
C TYR A 164 15.89 -39.81 12.55
N TYR A 165 15.29 -39.54 13.70
CA TYR A 165 16.03 -39.41 14.96
C TYR A 165 15.65 -40.53 15.91
N ILE A 166 16.63 -41.33 16.33
CA ILE A 166 16.45 -42.40 17.31
C ILE A 166 16.91 -41.89 18.68
N GLN A 167 16.01 -41.93 19.66
CA GLN A 167 16.29 -41.53 21.03
C GLN A 167 17.20 -42.56 21.73
N PRO A 168 17.86 -42.21 22.85
CA PRO A 168 18.75 -43.14 23.57
C PRO A 168 18.08 -44.44 24.03
N ASP A 169 16.76 -44.43 24.23
CA ASP A 169 15.95 -45.62 24.56
C ASP A 169 15.61 -46.50 23.34
N GLY A 170 16.16 -46.16 22.16
CA GLY A 170 15.94 -46.86 20.90
C GLY A 170 14.64 -46.47 20.18
N LYS A 171 13.80 -45.60 20.74
CA LYS A 171 12.54 -45.18 20.11
C LYS A 171 12.76 -44.06 19.12
N GLN A 172 12.01 -44.11 18.03
CA GLN A 172 11.97 -43.03 17.05
C GLN A 172 11.31 -41.77 17.62
N LYS A 173 11.88 -40.60 17.37
CA LYS A 173 11.30 -39.30 17.74
C LYS A 173 10.28 -38.84 16.69
N THR A 174 9.19 -38.25 17.15
CA THR A 174 8.21 -37.51 16.35
C THR A 174 7.99 -36.11 16.94
N GLY A 175 7.44 -35.19 16.15
CA GLY A 175 7.28 -33.78 16.50
C GLY A 175 8.59 -33.00 16.52
N TRP A 176 8.58 -31.85 17.21
CA TRP A 176 9.74 -30.98 17.33
C TRP A 176 10.91 -31.64 18.08
N LEU A 177 12.11 -31.47 17.54
CA LEU A 177 13.38 -31.88 18.13
C LEU A 177 14.32 -30.68 18.16
N GLN A 178 14.88 -30.36 19.32
CA GLN A 178 15.94 -29.37 19.45
C GLN A 178 17.28 -30.09 19.62
N GLU A 179 18.24 -29.76 18.77
CA GLU A 179 19.62 -30.23 18.88
C GLU A 179 20.56 -29.02 18.92
N GLY A 180 21.21 -28.82 20.07
CA GLY A 180 21.91 -27.56 20.35
C GLY A 180 20.95 -26.37 20.26
N THR A 181 21.21 -25.45 19.34
CA THR A 181 20.36 -24.28 19.07
C THR A 181 19.42 -24.45 17.88
N THR A 182 19.49 -25.60 17.19
CA THR A 182 18.74 -25.83 15.95
C THR A 182 17.50 -26.66 16.22
N TRP A 183 16.37 -26.24 15.66
CA TRP A 183 15.11 -26.99 15.72
C TRP A 183 14.89 -27.78 14.44
N TYR A 184 14.31 -28.97 14.57
CA TYR A 184 13.91 -29.87 13.50
C TYR A 184 12.49 -30.36 13.78
N TYR A 185 11.81 -30.88 12.76
CA TYR A 185 10.52 -31.52 12.93
C TYR A 185 10.51 -32.92 12.33
N LEU A 186 10.13 -33.90 13.13
CA LEU A 186 9.97 -35.29 12.70
C LEU A 186 8.47 -35.57 12.54
N GLN A 187 8.05 -36.03 11.37
CA GLN A 187 6.63 -36.32 11.10
C GLN A 187 6.15 -37.52 11.93
N GLN A 188 4.86 -37.88 11.80
CA GLN A 188 4.28 -38.98 12.58
C GLN A 188 4.90 -40.34 12.24
N ASP A 189 5.37 -40.53 11.01
CA ASP A 189 6.17 -41.67 10.58
C ASP A 189 7.65 -41.58 11.00
N GLY A 190 8.02 -40.49 11.71
CA GLY A 190 9.34 -40.08 12.16
C GLY A 190 10.30 -39.59 11.09
N ALA A 191 9.87 -39.49 9.83
CA ALA A 191 10.69 -38.90 8.80
C ALA A 191 10.83 -37.39 9.04
N MET A 192 12.05 -36.88 8.98
CA MET A 192 12.37 -35.46 9.11
C MET A 192 11.68 -34.66 8.01
N LYS A 193 11.00 -33.59 8.42
CA LYS A 193 10.30 -32.69 7.52
C LYS A 193 11.25 -31.63 6.97
N THR A 194 11.09 -31.32 5.70
CA THR A 194 11.65 -30.16 5.02
C THR A 194 10.51 -29.35 4.38
N GLY A 195 10.80 -28.10 4.02
CA GLY A 195 9.83 -27.15 3.47
C GLY A 195 8.85 -26.63 4.53
N TRP A 196 7.70 -26.15 4.06
CA TRP A 196 6.64 -25.60 4.91
C TRP A 196 6.00 -26.66 5.82
N LEU A 197 5.83 -26.29 7.09
CA LEU A 197 5.11 -27.03 8.11
C LEU A 197 4.00 -26.13 8.67
N GLN A 198 2.78 -26.65 8.70
CA GLN A 198 1.68 -26.02 9.43
C GLN A 198 1.41 -26.82 10.70
N GLU A 199 1.46 -26.15 11.85
CA GLU A 199 1.09 -26.71 13.15
C GLU A 199 -0.01 -25.85 13.76
N GLY A 200 -1.22 -26.41 13.88
CA GLY A 200 -2.42 -25.63 14.19
C GLY A 200 -2.65 -24.54 13.13
N THR A 201 -2.60 -23.29 13.55
CA THR A 201 -2.74 -22.11 12.65
C THR A 201 -1.41 -21.46 12.28
N THR A 202 -0.29 -21.96 12.82
CA THR A 202 1.03 -21.36 12.64
C THR A 202 1.82 -22.09 11.58
N TRP A 203 2.45 -21.33 10.68
CA TRP A 203 3.35 -21.86 9.67
C TRP A 203 4.80 -21.72 10.10
N TYR A 204 5.63 -22.69 9.74
CA TYR A 204 7.06 -22.76 9.95
C TYR A 204 7.73 -23.20 8.65
N TYR A 205 9.02 -22.95 8.51
CA TYR A 205 9.79 -23.44 7.38
C TYR A 205 11.01 -24.22 7.84
N LEU A 206 11.15 -25.46 7.35
CA LEU A 206 12.30 -26.32 7.60
C LEU A 206 13.16 -26.29 6.33
N GLN A 207 14.43 -25.92 6.45
CA GLN A 207 15.36 -25.88 5.33
C GLN A 207 15.59 -27.29 4.76
N SER A 208 16.32 -27.40 3.65
CA SER A 208 16.68 -28.70 3.06
C SER A 208 17.48 -29.61 4.01
N SER A 209 18.21 -29.03 4.96
CA SER A 209 18.89 -29.74 6.06
C SER A 209 17.94 -30.19 7.18
N GLY A 210 16.66 -29.80 7.13
CA GLY A 210 15.68 -29.98 8.21
C GLY A 210 15.73 -28.91 9.30
N ALA A 211 16.77 -28.07 9.31
CA ALA A 211 16.89 -26.99 10.27
C ALA A 211 15.75 -25.97 10.11
N MET A 212 15.09 -25.60 11.21
CA MET A 212 14.05 -24.59 11.22
C MET A 212 14.61 -23.22 10.89
N LYS A 213 14.01 -22.56 9.91
CA LYS A 213 14.42 -21.24 9.46
C LYS A 213 13.81 -20.14 10.32
N THR A 214 14.62 -19.12 10.60
CA THR A 214 14.19 -17.82 11.12
C THR A 214 14.65 -16.70 10.17
N GLY A 215 14.10 -15.51 10.36
CA GLY A 215 14.34 -14.33 9.53
C GLY A 215 13.70 -14.43 8.15
N TRP A 216 14.25 -13.67 7.20
CA TRP A 216 13.75 -13.62 5.82
C TRP A 216 13.97 -14.96 5.09
N LEU A 217 12.93 -15.41 4.40
CA LEU A 217 12.91 -16.54 3.48
C LEU A 217 12.45 -16.05 2.11
N GLN A 218 13.19 -16.39 1.07
CA GLN A 218 12.76 -16.20 -0.31
C GLN A 218 12.41 -17.57 -0.92
N GLU A 219 11.20 -17.71 -1.42
CA GLU A 219 10.74 -18.87 -2.16
C GLU A 219 10.25 -18.42 -3.54
N GLY A 220 10.99 -18.81 -4.59
CA GLY A 220 10.80 -18.24 -5.92
C GLY A 220 11.01 -16.72 -5.90
N THR A 221 9.97 -15.97 -6.28
CA THR A 221 9.98 -14.50 -6.25
C THR A 221 9.36 -13.90 -4.99
N THR A 222 8.82 -14.73 -4.09
CA THR A 222 8.05 -14.29 -2.93
C THR A 222 8.92 -14.30 -1.68
N TRP A 223 8.83 -13.25 -0.89
CA TRP A 223 9.51 -13.14 0.41
C TRP A 223 8.54 -13.41 1.55
N TYR A 224 9.02 -14.07 2.59
CA TYR A 224 8.34 -14.39 3.83
C TYR A 224 9.26 -14.02 4.99
N TYR A 225 8.68 -13.81 6.18
CA TYR A 225 9.46 -13.60 7.39
C TYR A 225 9.08 -14.62 8.45
N LEU A 226 10.07 -15.34 8.99
CA LEU A 226 9.91 -16.27 10.09
C LEU A 226 10.46 -15.58 11.35
N GLU A 227 9.65 -15.47 12.40
CA GLU A 227 10.06 -14.86 13.66
C GLU A 227 11.14 -15.69 14.36
N SER A 228 11.69 -15.20 15.47
CA SER A 228 12.78 -15.87 16.19
C SER A 228 12.39 -17.27 16.72
N ASN A 229 11.10 -17.50 16.96
CA ASN A 229 10.55 -18.81 17.32
C ASN A 229 10.17 -19.67 16.10
N GLY A 230 10.48 -19.22 14.88
CA GLY A 230 10.19 -19.90 13.61
C GLY A 230 8.78 -19.68 13.06
N ALA A 231 7.87 -19.04 13.80
CA ALA A 231 6.52 -18.78 13.34
C ALA A 231 6.54 -17.79 12.17
N MET A 232 5.79 -18.09 11.11
CA MET A 232 5.65 -17.20 9.96
C MET A 232 4.85 -15.96 10.35
N LYS A 233 5.44 -14.80 10.09
CA LYS A 233 4.83 -13.51 10.34
C LYS A 233 3.76 -13.20 9.30
N ILE A 234 2.62 -12.72 9.78
CA ILE A 234 1.59 -12.03 8.99
C ILE A 234 1.39 -10.61 9.54
N GLY A 235 0.84 -9.71 8.73
CA GLY A 235 0.60 -8.31 9.04
C GLY A 235 1.86 -7.45 9.13
N TRP A 236 1.80 -6.38 9.91
CA TRP A 236 2.90 -5.42 10.06
C TRP A 236 4.15 -6.06 10.69
N LEU A 237 5.30 -5.76 10.11
CA LEU A 237 6.62 -6.12 10.60
C LEU A 237 7.50 -4.86 10.63
N GLN A 238 8.17 -4.61 11.75
CA GLN A 238 9.14 -3.53 11.87
C GLN A 238 10.51 -4.10 12.21
N LEU A 239 11.52 -3.73 11.42
CA LEU A 239 12.91 -4.11 11.61
C LEU A 239 13.77 -2.84 11.59
N GLY A 240 14.14 -2.36 12.78
CA GLY A 240 14.73 -1.03 12.94
C GLY A 240 13.77 0.07 12.47
N ASP A 241 14.25 0.93 11.57
CA ASP A 241 13.46 2.02 10.98
C ASP A 241 12.62 1.58 9.77
N LYS A 242 12.80 0.35 9.29
CA LYS A 242 12.08 -0.19 8.13
C LYS A 242 10.80 -0.89 8.56
N LYS A 243 9.72 -0.61 7.85
CA LYS A 243 8.42 -1.28 8.02
C LYS A 243 8.06 -2.06 6.77
N TYR A 244 7.50 -3.24 6.98
CA TYR A 244 7.04 -4.17 5.96
C TYR A 244 5.63 -4.62 6.30
N TYR A 245 4.95 -5.22 5.34
CA TYR A 245 3.67 -5.88 5.58
C TYR A 245 3.70 -7.26 4.95
N LEU A 246 3.37 -8.28 5.73
CA LEU A 246 3.21 -9.65 5.28
C LEU A 246 1.72 -9.90 5.12
N GLU A 247 1.28 -10.31 3.94
CA GLU A 247 -0.13 -10.60 3.67
C GLU A 247 -0.60 -11.84 4.47
N SER A 248 -1.89 -12.16 4.42
CA SER A 248 -2.46 -13.27 5.20
C SER A 248 -1.84 -14.64 4.87
N ASN A 249 -1.30 -14.80 3.67
CA ASN A 249 -0.54 -15.98 3.24
C ASN A 249 0.97 -15.89 3.58
N GLY A 250 1.41 -14.86 4.28
CA GLY A 250 2.79 -14.60 4.66
C GLY A 250 3.65 -13.91 3.60
N ALA A 251 3.14 -13.70 2.38
CA ALA A 251 3.87 -13.05 1.32
C ALA A 251 4.15 -11.58 1.66
N MET A 252 5.38 -11.13 1.47
CA MET A 252 5.75 -9.73 1.68
C MET A 252 5.14 -8.85 0.60
N LYS A 253 4.45 -7.80 1.05
CA LYS A 253 3.78 -6.86 0.18
C LYS A 253 4.79 -5.96 -0.54
N ILE A 254 4.59 -5.82 -1.85
CA ILE A 254 5.16 -4.76 -2.68
C ILE A 254 4.02 -3.96 -3.34
N GLY A 255 4.28 -2.71 -3.70
CA GLY A 255 3.31 -1.79 -4.29
C GLY A 255 2.20 -1.36 -3.33
N TRP A 256 1.02 -1.05 -3.88
CA TRP A 256 -0.11 -0.53 -3.11
C TRP A 256 -0.75 -1.61 -2.22
N LEU A 257 -1.04 -1.24 -0.98
CA LEU A 257 -1.84 -1.98 -0.01
C LEU A 257 -2.95 -1.08 0.53
N GLN A 258 -4.17 -1.59 0.63
CA GLN A 258 -5.28 -0.89 1.27
C GLN A 258 -5.70 -1.62 2.55
N LEU A 259 -5.75 -0.89 3.66
CA LEU A 259 -6.20 -1.38 4.97
C LEU A 259 -7.28 -0.43 5.49
N GLY A 260 -8.55 -0.83 5.38
CA GLY A 260 -9.68 0.06 5.60
C GLY A 260 -9.65 1.26 4.64
N ASP A 261 -9.73 2.47 5.19
CA ASP A 261 -9.71 3.72 4.42
C ASP A 261 -8.30 4.22 4.10
N LYS A 262 -7.26 3.53 4.59
CA LYS A 262 -5.85 3.94 4.42
C LYS A 262 -5.19 3.14 3.31
N LYS A 263 -4.40 3.82 2.48
CA LYS A 263 -3.55 3.21 1.47
C LYS A 263 -2.08 3.41 1.82
N TYR A 264 -1.29 2.38 1.63
CA TYR A 264 0.15 2.35 1.87
C TYR A 264 0.83 1.91 0.58
N TYR A 265 2.09 2.33 0.40
CA TYR A 265 2.90 1.87 -0.72
C TYR A 265 4.16 1.21 -0.19
N PHE A 266 4.48 0.04 -0.70
CA PHE A 266 5.70 -0.70 -0.38
C PHE A 266 6.60 -0.71 -1.62
N GLU A 267 7.87 -0.37 -1.46
CA GLU A 267 8.83 -0.36 -2.55
C GLU A 267 9.19 -1.79 -2.97
N SER A 268 10.02 -1.95 -4.01
CA SER A 268 10.38 -3.27 -4.54
C SER A 268 11.14 -4.16 -3.55
N ASP A 269 11.80 -3.56 -2.55
CA ASP A 269 12.45 -4.26 -1.44
C ASP A 269 11.48 -4.55 -0.27
N GLY A 270 10.20 -4.22 -0.42
CA GLY A 270 9.16 -4.39 0.58
C GLY A 270 9.13 -3.33 1.67
N VAL A 271 10.00 -2.31 1.61
CA VAL A 271 9.98 -1.24 2.61
C VAL A 271 8.82 -0.29 2.35
N MET A 272 8.06 0.03 3.40
CA MET A 272 6.96 0.98 3.33
C MET A 272 7.48 2.38 3.03
N LYS A 273 6.99 2.98 1.95
CA LYS A 273 7.33 4.33 1.52
C LYS A 273 6.68 5.38 2.43
N THR A 274 7.44 6.41 2.77
CA THR A 274 6.96 7.68 3.32
C THR A 274 7.42 8.85 2.44
N GLY A 275 6.83 10.02 2.62
CA GLY A 275 7.09 11.22 1.84
C GLY A 275 6.57 11.15 0.40
N TRP A 276 7.20 11.91 -0.50
CA TRP A 276 6.83 11.95 -1.91
C TRP A 276 7.03 10.61 -2.61
N LEU A 277 6.04 10.23 -3.42
CA LEU A 277 6.08 9.09 -4.32
C LEU A 277 5.59 9.52 -5.69
N GLN A 278 6.36 9.18 -6.73
CA GLN A 278 5.98 9.43 -8.12
C GLN A 278 5.87 8.10 -8.87
N LEU A 279 4.74 7.88 -9.53
CA LEU A 279 4.44 6.69 -10.33
C LEU A 279 3.96 7.16 -11.71
N GLY A 280 4.88 7.20 -12.69
CA GLY A 280 4.63 7.87 -13.97
C GLY A 280 4.35 9.36 -13.77
N ASP A 281 3.24 9.84 -14.32
CA ASP A 281 2.80 11.25 -14.20
C ASP A 281 2.05 11.54 -12.89
N LYS A 282 1.75 10.51 -12.09
CA LYS A 282 1.01 10.66 -10.84
C LYS A 282 1.97 10.86 -9.68
N LYS A 283 1.72 11.88 -8.86
CA LYS A 283 2.42 12.12 -7.60
C LYS A 283 1.49 11.87 -6.42
N TYR A 284 2.05 11.33 -5.36
CA TYR A 284 1.40 11.02 -4.09
C TYR A 284 2.28 11.54 -2.96
N TYR A 285 1.69 11.73 -1.80
CA TYR A 285 2.43 11.95 -0.57
C TYR A 285 1.99 10.93 0.47
N LEU A 286 2.93 10.14 0.94
CA LEU A 286 2.74 9.17 2.01
C LEU A 286 3.14 9.86 3.31
N GLU A 287 2.22 10.00 4.25
CA GLU A 287 2.51 10.63 5.54
C GLU A 287 3.56 9.84 6.34
N SER A 288 4.03 10.37 7.46
CA SER A 288 4.98 9.65 8.34
C SER A 288 4.44 8.31 8.86
N SER A 289 3.11 8.18 8.93
CA SER A 289 2.42 6.92 9.22
C SER A 289 2.47 5.89 8.08
N GLY A 290 2.87 6.31 6.88
CA GLY A 290 2.82 5.56 5.62
C GLY A 290 1.50 5.70 4.86
N ALA A 291 0.47 6.28 5.47
CA ALA A 291 -0.82 6.46 4.81
C ALA A 291 -0.73 7.51 3.69
N ALA A 292 -1.30 7.22 2.53
CA ALA A 292 -1.40 8.16 1.44
C ALA A 292 -2.33 9.33 1.81
N LYS A 293 -1.83 10.55 1.63
CA LYS A 293 -2.56 11.77 1.91
C LYS A 293 -3.70 11.96 0.91
N THR A 294 -4.84 12.39 1.43
CA THR A 294 -5.95 12.97 0.65
C THR A 294 -6.28 14.35 1.21
N GLY A 295 -6.89 15.21 0.39
CA GLY A 295 -7.17 16.60 0.70
C GLY A 295 -5.91 17.47 0.81
N TRP A 296 -6.03 18.56 1.56
CA TRP A 296 -4.95 19.54 1.72
C TRP A 296 -3.78 19.01 2.55
N LEU A 297 -2.56 19.31 2.11
CA LEU A 297 -1.31 19.10 2.80
C LEU A 297 -0.48 20.39 2.77
N GLN A 298 0.06 20.81 3.91
CA GLN A 298 1.00 21.92 3.98
C GLN A 298 2.40 21.40 4.30
N LEU A 299 3.39 21.80 3.50
CA LEU A 299 4.81 21.49 3.68
C LEU A 299 5.59 22.80 3.60
N GLY A 300 6.00 23.34 4.75
CA GLY A 300 6.54 24.69 4.85
C GLY A 300 5.51 25.72 4.38
N ASP A 301 5.92 26.60 3.47
CA ASP A 301 5.07 27.66 2.91
C ASP A 301 4.18 27.18 1.75
N LYS A 302 4.39 25.94 1.26
CA LYS A 302 3.64 25.39 0.13
C LYS A 302 2.47 24.55 0.61
N LYS A 303 1.32 24.71 -0.06
CA LYS A 303 0.14 23.86 0.12
C LYS A 303 -0.12 23.04 -1.13
N TYR A 304 -0.45 21.78 -0.96
CA TYR A 304 -0.76 20.83 -2.03
C TYR A 304 -2.15 20.26 -1.76
N TYR A 305 -2.84 19.87 -2.82
CA TYR A 305 -4.10 19.15 -2.70
C TYR A 305 -3.97 17.76 -3.31
N PHE A 306 -4.38 16.74 -2.57
CA PHE A 306 -4.45 15.36 -3.03
C PHE A 306 -5.91 14.97 -3.20
N GLU A 307 -6.28 14.42 -4.35
CA GLU A 307 -7.63 13.96 -4.61
C GLU A 307 -7.98 12.74 -3.74
N SER A 308 -9.24 12.30 -3.76
CA SER A 308 -9.70 11.17 -2.94
C SER A 308 -8.99 9.84 -3.27
N ASN A 309 -8.43 9.72 -4.47
CA ASN A 309 -7.60 8.58 -4.89
C ASN A 309 -6.13 8.72 -4.45
N GLY A 310 -5.76 9.82 -3.79
CA GLY A 310 -4.41 10.14 -3.31
C GLY A 310 -3.50 10.82 -4.34
N VAL A 311 -3.95 11.04 -5.58
CA VAL A 311 -3.16 11.71 -6.62
C VAL A 311 -3.12 13.21 -6.34
N MET A 312 -1.93 13.81 -6.43
CA MET A 312 -1.74 15.25 -6.30
C MET A 312 -2.41 15.99 -7.46
N LYS A 313 -3.24 16.98 -7.14
CA LYS A 313 -3.92 17.84 -8.11
C LYS A 313 -2.98 18.93 -8.61
N THR A 314 -3.03 19.19 -9.92
CA THR A 314 -2.48 20.39 -10.58
C THR A 314 -3.60 21.10 -11.37
N GLY A 315 -3.37 22.35 -11.75
CA GLY A 315 -4.35 23.23 -12.42
C GLY A 315 -5.51 23.66 -11.51
N TRP A 316 -6.62 24.03 -12.13
CA TRP A 316 -7.83 24.48 -11.44
C TRP A 316 -8.41 23.41 -10.51
N LEU A 317 -8.77 23.81 -9.29
CA LEU A 317 -9.48 23.02 -8.29
C LEU A 317 -10.65 23.82 -7.75
N GLN A 318 -11.83 23.21 -7.74
CA GLN A 318 -13.03 23.77 -7.13
C GLN A 318 -13.48 22.90 -5.96
N LEU A 319 -13.69 23.53 -4.80
CA LEU A 319 -14.17 22.91 -3.58
C LEU A 319 -15.36 23.72 -3.05
N GLY A 320 -16.58 23.29 -3.38
CA GLY A 320 -17.79 24.09 -3.17
C GLY A 320 -17.73 25.38 -3.99
N ASP A 321 -17.92 26.53 -3.35
CA ASP A 321 -17.86 27.85 -3.97
C ASP A 321 -16.44 28.41 -4.09
N LYS A 322 -15.46 27.72 -3.50
CA LYS A 322 -14.07 28.16 -3.49
C LYS A 322 -13.31 27.56 -4.66
N LYS A 323 -12.55 28.41 -5.35
CA LYS A 323 -11.64 28.00 -6.43
C LYS A 323 -10.19 28.25 -6.03
N TYR A 324 -9.33 27.37 -6.48
CA TYR A 324 -7.89 27.38 -6.26
C TYR A 324 -7.22 27.04 -7.59
N TYR A 325 -5.96 27.46 -7.74
CA TYR A 325 -5.11 27.01 -8.83
C TYR A 325 -3.86 26.37 -8.26
N LEU A 326 -3.62 25.12 -8.62
CA LEU A 326 -2.43 24.37 -8.21
C LEU A 326 -1.43 24.44 -9.36
N GLU A 327 -0.25 24.97 -9.12
CA GLU A 327 0.79 25.11 -10.12
C GLU A 327 1.31 23.74 -10.60
N SER A 328 2.18 23.72 -11.61
CA SER A 328 2.69 22.47 -12.18
C SER A 328 3.49 21.62 -11.19
N ASP A 329 4.08 22.24 -10.16
CA ASP A 329 4.74 21.54 -9.05
C ASP A 329 3.74 21.06 -7.96
N GLY A 330 2.46 21.41 -8.11
CA GLY A 330 1.36 21.09 -7.20
C GLY A 330 1.10 22.13 -6.10
N ALA A 331 1.94 23.16 -5.98
CA ALA A 331 1.76 24.19 -4.98
C ALA A 331 0.54 25.06 -5.29
N ALA A 332 -0.27 25.39 -4.30
CA ALA A 332 -1.39 26.31 -4.46
C ALA A 332 -0.88 27.73 -4.72
N LYS A 333 -1.34 28.31 -5.83
CA LYS A 333 -1.03 29.68 -6.23
C LYS A 333 -1.55 30.67 -5.20
N THR A 334 -0.73 31.66 -4.90
CA THR A 334 -1.12 32.89 -4.23
C THR A 334 -0.69 34.09 -5.08
N GLY A 335 -1.34 35.23 -4.89
CA GLY A 335 -1.18 36.43 -5.70
C GLY A 335 -1.69 36.28 -7.14
N TRP A 336 -1.13 37.09 -8.03
CA TRP A 336 -1.52 37.18 -9.43
C TRP A 336 -1.19 35.90 -10.23
N LEU A 337 -2.11 35.51 -11.10
CA LEU A 337 -1.96 34.46 -12.12
C LEU A 337 -2.47 34.99 -13.46
N GLN A 338 -1.69 34.82 -14.53
CA GLN A 338 -2.15 35.03 -15.89
C GLN A 338 -2.34 33.68 -16.58
N GLU A 339 -3.54 33.41 -17.06
CA GLU A 339 -3.86 32.24 -17.87
C GLU A 339 -4.41 32.69 -19.23
N GLY A 340 -3.63 32.49 -20.29
CA GLY A 340 -3.91 33.11 -21.59
C GLY A 340 -3.88 34.63 -21.49
N THR A 341 -4.98 35.29 -21.88
CA THR A 341 -5.14 36.75 -21.78
C THR A 341 -5.81 37.19 -20.49
N THR A 342 -6.25 36.26 -19.65
CA THR A 342 -7.06 36.54 -18.47
C THR A 342 -6.20 36.55 -17.21
N TRP A 343 -6.38 37.58 -16.39
CA TRP A 343 -5.75 37.67 -15.08
C TRP A 343 -6.68 37.22 -13.97
N TYR A 344 -6.12 36.53 -12.99
CA TYR A 344 -6.78 36.08 -11.77
C TYR A 344 -5.92 36.50 -10.59
N TYR A 345 -6.53 36.57 -9.41
CA TYR A 345 -5.79 36.79 -8.16
C TYR A 345 -6.19 35.75 -7.13
N PHE A 346 -5.21 35.16 -6.46
CA PHE A 346 -5.40 34.21 -5.38
C PHE A 346 -4.96 34.85 -4.06
N GLN A 347 -5.81 34.78 -3.05
CA GLN A 347 -5.49 35.31 -1.73
C GLN A 347 -4.36 34.52 -1.08
N SER A 348 -3.82 34.98 0.04
CA SER A 348 -2.76 34.27 0.80
C SER A 348 -3.21 32.89 1.30
N THR A 349 -4.52 32.67 1.43
CA THR A 349 -5.12 31.36 1.74
C THR A 349 -5.11 30.39 0.55
N GLY A 350 -4.82 30.89 -0.66
CA GLY A 350 -4.92 30.19 -1.94
C GLY A 350 -6.29 30.31 -2.63
N GLU A 351 -7.26 30.95 -1.99
CA GLU A 351 -8.62 31.11 -2.55
C GLU A 351 -8.64 32.20 -3.63
N MET A 352 -9.19 31.87 -4.79
CA MET A 352 -9.39 32.81 -5.90
C MET A 352 -10.28 33.97 -5.46
N LYS A 353 -9.87 35.20 -5.78
CA LYS A 353 -10.60 36.42 -5.48
C LYS A 353 -11.69 36.67 -6.53
N THR A 354 -12.85 37.07 -6.05
CA THR A 354 -13.93 37.69 -6.84
C THR A 354 -14.29 39.03 -6.19
N GLY A 355 -14.91 39.93 -6.95
CA GLY A 355 -15.21 41.30 -6.54
C GLY A 355 -13.97 42.18 -6.37
N TRP A 356 -14.10 43.26 -5.59
CA TRP A 356 -13.03 44.23 -5.36
C TRP A 356 -11.84 43.66 -4.58
N LEU A 357 -10.64 43.98 -5.04
CA LEU A 357 -9.36 43.77 -4.37
C LEU A 357 -8.63 45.09 -4.24
N GLN A 358 -8.08 45.38 -3.06
CA GLN A 358 -7.12 46.47 -2.89
C GLN A 358 -5.73 45.88 -2.66
N GLU A 359 -4.77 46.24 -3.52
CA GLU A 359 -3.36 45.88 -3.37
C GLU A 359 -2.54 47.18 -3.27
N GLY A 360 -2.00 47.43 -2.09
CA GLY A 360 -1.43 48.74 -1.75
C GLY A 360 -2.49 49.84 -1.84
N THR A 361 -2.27 50.83 -2.69
CA THR A 361 -3.23 51.93 -2.94
C THR A 361 -4.12 51.69 -4.17
N THR A 362 -3.89 50.60 -4.91
CA THR A 362 -4.56 50.33 -6.19
C THR A 362 -5.72 49.38 -6.00
N TRP A 363 -6.86 49.70 -6.62
CA TRP A 363 -8.04 48.84 -6.64
C TRP A 363 -8.13 48.07 -7.95
N TYR A 364 -8.58 46.82 -7.87
CA TYR A 364 -8.86 45.94 -8.98
C TYR A 364 -10.24 45.31 -8.76
N TYR A 365 -10.89 44.89 -9.83
CA TYR A 365 -12.15 44.15 -9.75
C TYR A 365 -12.03 42.81 -10.47
N PHE A 366 -12.51 41.76 -9.83
CA PHE A 366 -12.60 40.42 -10.40
C PHE A 366 -14.06 40.02 -10.58
N GLU A 367 -14.43 39.56 -11.76
CA GLU A 367 -15.78 39.09 -12.03
C GLU A 367 -16.10 37.81 -11.24
N SER A 368 -17.35 37.35 -11.28
CA SER A 368 -17.79 36.15 -10.55
C SER A 368 -17.07 34.86 -10.98
N ASN A 369 -16.55 34.82 -12.21
CA ASN A 369 -15.71 33.73 -12.72
C ASN A 369 -14.23 33.87 -12.32
N GLY A 370 -13.84 34.96 -11.64
CA GLY A 370 -12.48 35.29 -11.22
C GLY A 370 -11.64 36.07 -12.22
N ALA A 371 -12.16 36.37 -13.42
CA ALA A 371 -11.44 37.15 -14.40
C ALA A 371 -11.30 38.60 -13.95
N MET A 372 -10.10 39.16 -14.05
CA MET A 372 -9.86 40.57 -13.78
C MET A 372 -10.56 41.44 -14.82
N LYS A 373 -11.39 42.37 -14.35
CA LYS A 373 -12.14 43.29 -15.19
C LYS A 373 -11.24 44.43 -15.69
N THR A 374 -11.38 44.76 -16.98
CA THR A 374 -10.90 46.00 -17.57
C THR A 374 -12.08 46.79 -18.18
N GLY A 375 -11.86 48.07 -18.45
CA GLY A 375 -12.87 49.00 -18.95
C GLY A 375 -13.89 49.41 -17.89
N TRP A 376 -15.08 49.82 -18.34
CA TRP A 376 -16.16 50.24 -17.46
C TRP A 376 -16.78 49.07 -16.67
N LEU A 377 -17.08 49.35 -15.40
CA LEU A 377 -17.81 48.50 -14.47
C LEU A 377 -18.91 49.34 -13.80
N GLN A 378 -20.13 48.80 -13.76
CA GLN A 378 -21.24 49.40 -13.02
C GLN A 378 -21.57 48.52 -11.82
N GLU A 379 -21.53 49.09 -10.62
CA GLU A 379 -22.07 48.45 -9.40
C GLU A 379 -23.13 49.37 -8.79
N GLY A 380 -24.39 48.90 -8.78
CA GLY A 380 -25.53 49.73 -8.41
C GLY A 380 -25.66 50.95 -9.32
N THR A 381 -25.62 52.14 -8.74
CA THR A 381 -25.68 53.42 -9.46
C THR A 381 -24.31 54.02 -9.75
N THR A 382 -23.23 53.38 -9.32
CA THR A 382 -21.87 53.91 -9.43
C THR A 382 -21.12 53.27 -10.59
N TRP A 383 -20.42 54.09 -11.38
CA TRP A 383 -19.54 53.64 -12.46
C TRP A 383 -18.08 53.76 -12.03
N TYR A 384 -17.32 52.72 -12.37
CA TYR A 384 -15.88 52.63 -12.15
C TYR A 384 -15.20 52.36 -13.49
N TYR A 385 -14.01 52.91 -13.68
CA TYR A 385 -13.18 52.62 -14.85
C TYR A 385 -11.91 51.90 -14.43
N LEU A 386 -11.78 50.65 -14.89
CA LEU A 386 -10.60 49.81 -14.72
C LEU A 386 -9.73 49.96 -15.96
N GLN A 387 -8.48 50.39 -15.80
CA GLN A 387 -7.54 50.55 -16.92
C GLN A 387 -7.23 49.21 -17.58
N SER A 388 -6.47 49.22 -18.68
CA SER A 388 -6.01 47.97 -19.34
C SER A 388 -5.13 47.10 -18.44
N SER A 389 -4.47 47.70 -17.42
CA SER A 389 -3.76 47.00 -16.36
C SER A 389 -4.68 46.44 -15.25
N GLY A 390 -5.99 46.69 -15.32
CA GLY A 390 -6.97 46.37 -14.28
C GLY A 390 -7.03 47.38 -13.13
N ALA A 391 -6.07 48.30 -13.04
CA ALA A 391 -6.05 49.33 -12.00
C ALA A 391 -7.26 50.27 -12.14
N MET A 392 -8.00 50.46 -11.06
CA MET A 392 -9.11 51.40 -11.01
C MET A 392 -8.59 52.83 -11.02
N LYS A 393 -9.06 53.62 -11.98
CA LYS A 393 -8.73 55.05 -12.04
C LYS A 393 -9.45 55.80 -10.92
N THR A 394 -8.72 56.70 -10.26
CA THR A 394 -9.28 57.69 -9.34
C THR A 394 -9.20 59.08 -9.99
N GLY A 395 -10.21 59.93 -9.73
CA GLY A 395 -10.32 61.26 -10.36
C GLY A 395 -10.98 61.25 -11.75
N TRP A 396 -10.96 62.39 -12.44
CA TRP A 396 -11.67 62.57 -13.72
C TRP A 396 -11.02 61.76 -14.86
N LEU A 397 -11.85 61.06 -15.63
CA LEU A 397 -11.46 60.49 -16.92
C LEU A 397 -11.67 61.57 -17.99
N GLN A 398 -10.59 62.01 -18.63
CA GLN A 398 -10.65 62.83 -19.83
C GLN A 398 -10.37 61.89 -21.01
N GLU A 399 -11.33 61.75 -21.92
CA GLU A 399 -11.25 60.87 -23.10
C GLU A 399 -10.27 61.39 -24.15
#